data_AF-A0A9P8JGL1-F1
#
_entry.id   AF-A0A9P8JGL1-F1
#
_cell.length_a   1.000
_cell.length_b   1.000
_cell.length_c   1.000
_cell.angle_alpha   90.00
_cell.angle_beta   90.00
_cell.angle_gamma   90.00
#
_symmetry.space_group_name_H-M   'P 1'
#
loop_
_entity.id
_entity.type
_entity.pdbx_description
1 polymer ?
#
loop_
_entity_poly.entity_id
_entity_poly.type
_entity_poly.pdbx_seq_one_letter_code
_entity_poly.pdbx_strand_id
1 'polypeptide(L)'
;MAPAAPGPMYGKDEKALCFHHELLYEAKVLDSRHTDQNDKKSPYEYKVHYKGWKNTWDDWVPQDRLRKYNDENLELSKNLRQEMNAQRRAAAKP
;
A
#
# COMPACT_ATOMS: atom_id res chain seq x y z
N MET A 1 19.66 -22.53 17.10
CA MET A 1 18.32 -22.19 16.56
C MET A 1 18.54 -21.10 15.52
N ALA A 2 18.31 -21.37 14.24
CA ALA A 2 18.43 -20.34 13.20
C ALA A 2 17.34 -19.28 13.41
N PRO A 3 17.61 -17.97 13.24
CA PRO A 3 16.54 -16.99 13.25
C PRO A 3 15.63 -17.29 12.06
N ALA A 4 14.34 -17.53 12.32
CA ALA A 4 13.35 -17.68 11.28
C ALA A 4 13.47 -16.50 10.32
N ALA A 5 13.59 -16.79 9.02
CA ALA A 5 13.55 -15.74 8.01
C ALA A 5 12.27 -14.91 8.25
N PRO A 6 12.35 -13.57 8.19
CA PRO A 6 11.19 -12.74 8.45
C PRO A 6 10.07 -13.13 7.46
N GLY A 7 8.94 -13.54 8.02
CA GLY A 7 7.73 -13.86 7.25
C GLY A 7 7.18 -12.62 6.52
N PRO A 8 6.13 -12.78 5.71
CA PRO A 8 5.47 -11.65 5.07
C PRO A 8 4.99 -10.64 6.12
N MET A 9 5.24 -9.35 5.87
CA MET A 9 4.84 -8.25 6.75
C MET A 9 3.31 -8.08 6.83
N TYR A 10 2.60 -8.47 5.79
CA TYR A 10 1.14 -8.38 5.71
C TYR A 10 0.52 -9.76 5.51
N GLY A 11 -0.53 -10.04 6.25
CA GLY A 11 -1.29 -11.28 6.14
C GLY A 11 -2.33 -11.25 5.02
N LYS A 12 -2.72 -12.43 4.57
CA LYS A 12 -3.91 -12.59 3.71
C LYS A 12 -5.15 -12.12 4.47
N ASP A 13 -6.03 -11.45 3.73
CA ASP A 13 -7.25 -10.78 4.20
C ASP A 13 -7.01 -9.61 5.17
N GLU A 14 -5.75 -9.21 5.41
CA GLU A 14 -5.42 -8.07 6.25
C GLU A 14 -5.81 -6.75 5.56
N LYS A 15 -6.38 -5.82 6.34
CA LYS A 15 -6.62 -4.46 5.87
C LYS A 15 -5.32 -3.67 5.94
N ALA A 16 -5.01 -2.98 4.85
CA ALA A 16 -3.86 -2.10 4.73
C ALA A 16 -4.25 -0.80 4.01
N LEU A 17 -3.33 0.15 3.98
CA LEU A 17 -3.39 1.28 3.07
C LEU A 17 -2.35 1.06 1.98
N CYS A 18 -2.73 1.28 0.72
CA CYS A 18 -1.84 1.13 -0.41
C CYS A 18 -1.68 2.45 -1.15
N PHE A 19 -0.44 2.80 -1.49
CA PHE A 19 -0.16 3.89 -2.40
C PHE A 19 -0.65 3.55 -3.81
N HIS A 20 -1.37 4.49 -4.40
CA HIS A 20 -1.62 4.56 -5.83
C HIS A 20 -1.30 5.98 -6.29
N HIS A 21 -0.22 6.11 -7.06
CA HIS A 21 0.48 7.37 -7.31
C HIS A 21 0.87 8.03 -5.97
N GLU A 22 0.45 9.28 -5.74
CA GLU A 22 0.83 10.09 -4.57
C GLU A 22 -0.16 9.95 -3.40
N LEU A 23 -1.22 9.15 -3.57
CA LEU A 23 -2.31 9.03 -2.60
C LEU A 23 -2.37 7.64 -1.97
N LEU A 24 -2.72 7.60 -0.69
CA LEU A 24 -3.00 6.37 0.06
C LEU A 24 -4.49 6.03 0.00
N TYR A 25 -4.80 4.80 -0.38
CA TYR A 25 -6.14 4.24 -0.46
C TYR A 25 -6.30 3.04 0.47
N GLU A 26 -7.50 2.86 1.02
CA GLU A 26 -7.85 1.65 1.76
C GLU A 26 -7.84 0.44 0.82
N ALA A 27 -7.08 -0.58 1.20
CA ALA A 27 -6.93 -1.81 0.43
C ALA A 27 -6.99 -3.04 1.35
N LYS A 28 -7.26 -4.19 0.74
CA LYS A 28 -7.22 -5.50 1.38
C LYS A 28 -6.14 -6.34 0.71
N VAL A 29 -5.27 -6.93 1.52
CA VAL A 29 -4.28 -7.89 1.02
C VAL A 29 -5.00 -9.19 0.70
N LEU A 30 -4.95 -9.61 -0.56
CA LEU A 30 -5.56 -10.85 -1.04
C LEU A 30 -4.59 -12.02 -0.95
N ASP A 31 -3.32 -11.78 -1.22
CA ASP A 31 -2.28 -12.82 -1.27
C ASP A 31 -0.88 -12.21 -1.13
N SER A 32 0.13 -13.06 -0.88
CA SER A 32 1.53 -12.66 -0.72
C SER A 32 2.44 -13.70 -1.34
N ARG A 33 3.39 -13.28 -2.18
CA ARG A 33 4.33 -14.18 -2.87
C ARG A 33 5.78 -13.71 -2.70
N HIS A 34 6.72 -14.64 -2.77
CA HIS A 34 8.13 -14.29 -2.95
C HIS A 34 8.38 -13.83 -4.37
N THR A 35 9.10 -12.71 -4.52
CA THR A 35 9.47 -12.16 -5.82
C THR A 35 10.77 -12.78 -6.32
N ASP A 36 11.83 -12.63 -5.54
CA ASP A 36 13.15 -13.17 -5.83
C ASP A 36 13.90 -13.41 -4.52
N GLN A 37 14.49 -14.60 -4.39
CA GLN A 37 15.20 -15.01 -3.19
C GLN A 37 16.52 -14.24 -2.99
N ASN A 38 17.02 -13.59 -4.04
CA ASN A 38 18.24 -12.79 -4.02
C ASN A 38 17.97 -11.31 -3.67
N ASP A 39 16.71 -10.85 -3.73
CA ASP A 39 16.35 -9.49 -3.34
C ASP A 39 16.19 -9.38 -1.81
N LYS A 40 17.28 -8.96 -1.16
CA LYS A 40 17.33 -8.83 0.30
C LYS A 40 16.53 -7.64 0.84
N LYS A 41 16.05 -6.73 -0.01
CA LYS A 41 15.37 -5.49 0.44
C LYS A 41 13.86 -5.59 0.39
N SER A 42 13.28 -6.34 -0.54
CA SER A 42 11.84 -6.52 -0.66
C SER A 42 11.50 -7.92 -1.20
N PRO A 43 11.69 -8.97 -0.39
CA PRO A 43 11.51 -10.35 -0.85
C PRO A 43 10.05 -10.74 -1.10
N TYR A 44 9.08 -9.88 -0.75
CA TYR A 44 7.65 -10.15 -0.89
C TYR A 44 6.92 -9.10 -1.73
N GLU A 45 6.04 -9.60 -2.58
CA GLU A 45 4.97 -8.86 -3.23
C GLU A 45 3.63 -9.26 -2.63
N TYR A 46 2.70 -8.32 -2.63
CA TYR A 46 1.36 -8.49 -2.06
C TYR A 46 0.34 -8.16 -3.12
N LYS A 47 -0.61 -9.08 -3.33
CA LYS A 47 -1.77 -8.79 -4.18
C LYS A 47 -2.76 -7.96 -3.38
N VAL A 48 -3.12 -6.79 -3.87
CA VAL A 48 -4.01 -5.86 -3.17
C VAL A 48 -5.30 -5.66 -3.94
N HIS A 49 -6.40 -5.51 -3.21
CA HIS A 49 -7.68 -5.06 -3.73
C HIS A 49 -8.05 -3.72 -3.11
N TYR A 50 -8.28 -2.70 -3.93
CA TYR A 50 -8.63 -1.36 -3.47
C TYR A 50 -10.13 -1.26 -3.14
N LYS A 51 -10.46 -0.73 -1.97
CA LYS A 51 -11.85 -0.61 -1.52
C LYS A 51 -12.66 0.29 -2.45
N GLY A 52 -13.74 -0.26 -2.99
CA GLY A 52 -14.65 0.46 -3.90
C GLY A 52 -14.18 0.51 -5.34
N TRP A 53 -13.10 -0.19 -5.69
CA TRP A 53 -12.58 -0.30 -7.05
C TRP A 53 -13.00 -1.64 -7.65
N LYS A 54 -12.98 -1.75 -8.99
CA LYS A 54 -13.24 -3.03 -9.67
C LYS A 54 -12.07 -3.98 -9.49
N ASN A 55 -12.32 -5.28 -9.44
CA ASN A 55 -11.28 -6.32 -9.32
C ASN A 55 -10.26 -6.31 -10.49
N THR A 56 -10.60 -5.66 -11.61
CA THR A 56 -9.65 -5.44 -12.72
C THR A 56 -8.49 -4.52 -12.35
N TRP A 57 -8.57 -3.82 -11.20
CA TRP A 57 -7.52 -2.98 -10.64
C TRP A 57 -6.71 -3.69 -9.54
N ASP A 58 -6.97 -4.97 -9.29
CA ASP A 58 -6.17 -5.74 -8.35
C ASP A 58 -4.76 -5.91 -8.93
N ASP A 59 -3.74 -5.58 -8.14
CA ASP A 59 -2.35 -5.54 -8.61
C ASP A 59 -1.41 -6.16 -7.57
N TRP A 60 -0.26 -6.66 -8.05
CA TRP A 60 0.83 -7.10 -7.18
C TRP A 60 1.74 -5.92 -6.89
N VAL A 61 1.83 -5.52 -5.63
CA VAL A 61 2.64 -4.37 -5.21
C VAL A 61 3.76 -4.80 -4.26
N PRO A 62 4.93 -4.17 -4.33
CA PRO A 62 5.98 -4.38 -3.35
C PRO A 62 5.56 -3.86 -1.97
N GLN A 63 6.23 -4.37 -0.94
CA GLN A 63 6.00 -3.98 0.45
C GLN A 63 6.02 -2.45 0.69
N ASP A 64 6.89 -1.71 0.00
CA ASP A 64 7.07 -0.26 0.17
C ASP A 64 5.80 0.55 -0.14
N ARG A 65 4.94 0.04 -1.04
CA ARG A 65 3.66 0.67 -1.38
C ARG A 65 2.59 0.46 -0.31
N LEU A 66 2.79 -0.48 0.61
CA LEU A 66 1.85 -0.79 1.66
C LEU A 66 2.19 -0.08 2.96
N ARG A 67 1.16 0.33 3.67
CA ARG A 67 1.21 0.88 5.02
C ARG A 67 0.19 0.17 5.89
N LYS A 68 0.55 -0.08 7.16
CA LYS A 68 -0.36 -0.71 8.12
C LYS A 68 -1.59 0.15 8.33
N TYR A 69 -2.74 -0.50 8.51
CA TYR A 69 -3.97 0.19 8.86
C TYR A 69 -3.92 0.62 10.33
N ASN A 70 -3.38 1.81 10.59
CA ASN A 70 -3.26 2.43 11.91
C ASN A 70 -3.58 3.93 11.81
N ASP A 71 -3.76 4.59 12.96
CA ASP A 71 -4.15 5.99 13.03
C ASP A 71 -3.16 6.94 12.34
N GLU A 72 -1.86 6.69 12.48
CA GLU A 72 -0.80 7.47 11.85
C GLU A 72 -0.90 7.45 10.32
N ASN A 73 -1.03 6.26 9.72
CA ASN A 73 -1.14 6.13 8.26
C ASN A 73 -2.52 6.61 7.75
N LEU A 74 -3.57 6.53 8.56
CA LEU A 74 -4.87 7.11 8.24
C LEU A 74 -4.80 8.64 8.21
N GLU A 75 -4.10 9.25 9.16
CA GLU A 75 -3.82 10.68 9.16
C GLU A 75 -2.98 11.08 7.95
N LEU A 76 -1.93 10.31 7.62
CA LEU A 76 -1.14 10.51 6.41
C LEU A 76 -2.01 10.48 5.14
N SER A 77 -2.91 9.50 5.00
CA SER A 77 -3.84 9.45 3.87
C SER A 77 -4.73 10.69 3.78
N LYS A 78 -5.23 11.20 4.91
CA LYS A 78 -6.02 12.43 4.95
C LYS A 78 -5.19 13.64 4.53
N ASN A 79 -3.97 13.78 5.07
CA ASN A 79 -3.08 14.89 4.77
C ASN A 79 -2.71 14.94 3.28
N LEU A 80 -2.32 13.80 2.68
CA LEU A 80 -1.99 13.72 1.26
C LEU A 80 -3.18 14.13 0.36
N ARG A 81 -4.41 13.71 0.72
CA ARG A 81 -5.62 14.10 -0.02
C ARG A 81 -5.90 15.60 0.10
N GLN A 82 -5.71 16.17 1.28
CA GLN A 82 -5.89 17.60 1.51
C GLN A 82 -4.86 18.42 0.74
N GLU A 83 -3.59 18.00 0.79
CA GLU A 83 -2.49 18.66 0.09
C GLU A 83 -2.71 18.62 -1.43
N MET A 84 -3.04 17.46 -2.00
CA MET A 84 -3.31 17.36 -3.43
C MET A 84 -4.50 18.23 -3.86
N ASN A 85 -5.56 18.32 -3.05
CA ASN A 85 -6.67 19.23 -3.31
C ASN A 85 -6.25 20.70 -3.23
N ALA A 86 -5.40 21.08 -2.27
CA ALA A 86 -4.86 22.42 -2.15
C ALA A 86 -3.98 22.79 -3.36
N GLN A 87 -3.07 21.90 -3.77
CA GLN A 87 -2.23 22.06 -4.95
C GLN A 87 -3.07 22.23 -6.23
N ARG A 88 -4.09 21.38 -6.41
CA ARG A 88 -5.02 21.49 -7.56
C ARG A 88 -5.77 22.82 -7.58
N ARG A 89 -6.16 23.34 -6.41
CA ARG A 89 -6.81 24.67 -6.30
C ARG A 89 -5.86 25.80 -6.59
N ALA A 90 -4.60 25.71 -6.15
CA ALA A 90 -3.57 26.71 -6.42
C ALA A 90 -3.23 26.77 -7.92
N ALA A 91 -3.11 25.60 -8.57
CA ALA A 91 -2.85 25.50 -10.01
C ALA A 91 -4.04 25.94 -10.90
N ALA A 92 -5.26 25.98 -10.34
CA ALA A 92 -6.47 26.40 -11.05
C ALA A 92 -6.76 27.90 -10.94
N LYS A 93 -5.94 28.67 -10.20
CA LYS A 93 -6.00 30.13 -10.17
C LYS A 93 -5.14 30.69 -11.31
N PRO A 94 -5.72 31.39 -12.30
CA PRO A 94 -4.96 32.06 -13.35
C PRO A 94 -4.11 33.21 -12.79
#